data_AF-A0A927R634-F1
#
_entry.id   AF-A0A927R634-F1
#
_cell.length_a   1.000
_cell.length_b   1.000
_cell.length_c   1.000
_cell.angle_alpha   90.00
_cell.angle_beta   90.00
_cell.angle_gamma   90.00
#
_symmetry.space_group_name_H-M   'P 1'
#
loop_
_entity.id
_entity.type
_entity.pdbx_description
1 polymer ?
#
loop_
_entity_poly.entity_id
_entity_poly.type
_entity_poly.pdbx_seq_one_letter_code
_entity_poly.pdbx_strand_id
1 'polypeptide(L)' 'MPQIWAGVDIGKTHHHAVVIDVDGKRLLSRRVKNDEGELLALISDVLEISQDGLLRPDAQASAAGARTPATQRPVGQ' A
#
# COMPACT_ATOMS: atom_id res chain seq x y z
N MET A 1 13.38 -2.05 -14.65
CA MET A 1 12.21 -1.45 -13.97
C MET A 1 11.23 -2.59 -13.76
N PRO A 2 10.84 -2.93 -12.52
CA PRO A 2 9.74 -3.87 -12.29
C PRO A 2 8.51 -3.40 -13.08
N GLN A 3 7.83 -4.34 -13.72
CA GLN A 3 6.67 -4.02 -14.51
C GLN A 3 5.45 -3.97 -13.58
N ILE A 4 4.91 -2.77 -13.39
CA ILE A 4 3.68 -2.52 -12.63
C ILE A 4 2.65 -1.86 -13.54
N TRP A 5 1.38 -1.99 -13.19
CA TRP A 5 0.29 -1.27 -13.84
C TRP A 5 -0.48 -0.48 -12.80
N ALA A 6 -0.70 0.81 -13.08
CA ALA A 6 -1.57 1.67 -12.30
C ALA A 6 -2.86 1.94 -13.10
N GLY A 7 -4.00 1.62 -12.50
CA GLY A 7 -5.33 1.96 -13.02
C GLY A 7 -6.00 3.00 -12.14
N VAL A 8 -6.65 3.99 -12.76
CA VAL A 8 -7.39 5.03 -12.05
C VAL A 8 -8.81 5.09 -12.59
N ASP A 9 -9.77 4.86 -11.69
CA ASP A 9 -11.19 5.13 -11.94
C ASP A 9 -11.48 6.60 -11.61
N ILE A 10 -11.91 7.37 -12.62
CA ILE A 10 -12.03 8.83 -12.55
C ILE A 10 -13.45 9.23 -12.18
N GLY A 11 -13.60 9.83 -11.00
CA GLY A 11 -14.87 10.36 -10.51
C GLY A 11 -14.87 11.88 -10.39
N LYS A 12 -16.06 12.45 -10.21
CA LYS A 12 -16.24 13.92 -10.12
C LYS A 12 -15.56 14.52 -8.88
N THR A 13 -15.63 13.84 -7.75
CA THR A 13 -15.11 14.32 -6.46
C THR A 13 -13.93 13.49 -5.96
N HIS A 14 -13.87 12.21 -6.32
CA HIS A 14 -12.84 11.28 -5.91
C HIS A 14 -12.55 10.30 -7.04
N HIS A 15 -11.30 9.89 -7.09
CA HIS A 15 -10.80 8.81 -7.92
C HIS A 15 -10.56 7.59 -7.05
N HIS A 16 -10.54 6.42 -7.67
CA HIS A 16 -10.02 5.22 -7.04
C HIS A 16 -8.82 4.70 -7.83
N ALA A 17 -7.67 4.64 -7.17
CA ALA A 17 -6.42 4.22 -7.79
C ALA A 17 -6.02 2.84 -7.27
N VAL A 18 -5.61 1.97 -8.20
CA VAL A 18 -5.12 0.63 -7.92
C VAL A 18 -3.81 0.40 -8.67
N VAL A 19 -2.82 -0.16 -7.98
CA VAL A 19 -1.56 -0.60 -8.59
C VAL A 19 -1.40 -2.10 -8.39
N ILE A 20 -1.01 -2.80 -9.45
CA ILE A 20 -0.74 -4.25 -9.43
C ILE A 20 0.64 -4.57 -10.02
N ASP A 21 1.22 -5.70 -9.60
CA ASP A 21 2.40 -6.30 -10.25
C ASP A 21 2.01 -7.26 -11.40
N VAL A 22 3.01 -7.94 -11.96
CA VAL A 22 2.90 -8.91 -13.07
C VAL A 22 2.07 -10.13 -12.74
N ASP A 23 2.01 -10.51 -11.47
CA ASP A 23 1.25 -11.65 -10.99
C ASP A 23 -0.20 -11.23 -10.62
N GLY A 24 -0.54 -9.96 -10.85
CA GLY A 24 -1.83 -9.39 -10.49
C GLY A 24 -1.99 -9.11 -8.99
N LYS A 25 -0.91 -9.17 -8.21
CA LYS A 25 -0.95 -8.83 -6.79
C LYS A 25 -1.10 -7.32 -6.65
N ARG A 26 -2.04 -6.92 -5.80
CA ARG A 26 -2.31 -5.52 -5.50
C ARG A 26 -1.26 -4.93 -4.58
N LEU A 27 -0.55 -3.91 -5.07
CA LEU A 27 0.49 -3.16 -4.38
C LEU A 27 -0.06 -1.90 -3.70
N LEU A 28 -1.04 -1.26 -4.33
CA LEU A 28 -1.72 -0.07 -3.81
C LEU A 28 -3.22 -0.13 -4.15
N SER A 29 -4.06 0.34 -3.22
CA SER A 29 -5.49 0.55 -3.43
C SER A 29 -5.92 1.71 -2.56
N ARG A 30 -6.30 2.84 -3.16
CA ARG A 30 -6.74 3.99 -2.36
C ARG A 30 -7.75 4.85 -3.09
N ARG A 31 -8.61 5.48 -2.29
CA ARG A 31 -9.47 6.58 -2.73
C ARG A 31 -8.64 7.87 -2.70
N VAL A 32 -8.69 8.64 -3.77
CA VAL A 32 -7.92 9.87 -3.96
C VAL A 32 -8.92 11.00 -4.18
N LYS A 33 -8.79 12.12 -3.47
CA LYS A 33 -9.64 13.29 -3.74
C LYS A 33 -9.32 13.83 -5.14
N ASN A 34 -10.31 14.36 -5.84
CA ASN A 34 -10.08 15.07 -7.10
C ASN A 34 -9.45 16.45 -6.81
N ASP A 35 -8.16 16.42 -6.54
CA ASP A 35 -7.32 17.53 -6.09
C ASP A 35 -5.93 17.31 -6.68
N GLU A 36 -5.32 18.36 -7.22
CA GLU A 36 -4.03 18.24 -7.90
C GLU A 36 -2.93 17.71 -6.96
N GLY A 37 -2.90 18.15 -5.70
CA GLY A 37 -1.88 17.71 -4.74
C GLY A 37 -2.00 16.22 -4.45
N GLU A 38 -3.22 15.71 -4.31
CA GLU A 38 -3.51 14.30 -4.05
C GLU A 38 -3.20 13.40 -5.26
N LEU A 39 -3.41 13.93 -6.47
CA LEU A 39 -3.05 13.26 -7.72
C LEU A 39 -1.52 13.22 -7.92
N LEU A 40 -0.82 14.31 -7.64
CA LEU A 40 0.64 14.33 -7.69
C LEU A 40 1.26 13.40 -6.64
N ALA A 41 0.71 13.37 -5.42
CA ALA A 41 1.11 12.42 -4.41
C ALA A 41 0.89 10.97 -4.86
N LEU A 42 -0.21 10.67 -5.57
CA LEU A 42 -0.44 9.33 -6.13
C LEU A 42 0.63 8.95 -7.14
N ILE A 43 1.01 9.88 -8.03
CA ILE A 43 2.04 9.62 -9.03
C ILE A 43 3.38 9.35 -8.35
N SER A 44 3.75 10.14 -7.33
CA SER A 44 4.97 9.92 -6.55
C SER A 44 4.99 8.54 -5.91
N ASP A 45 3.91 8.11 -5.26
CA ASP A 45 3.81 6.78 -4.65
C ASP A 45 3.96 5.67 -5.70
N VAL A 46 3.33 5.81 -6.87
CA VAL A 46 3.44 4.85 -7.98
C VAL A 46 4.87 4.75 -8.49
N LEU A 47 5.58 5.88 -8.60
CA LEU A 47 6.97 5.92 -9.02
C LEU A 47 7.90 5.28 -7.98
N GLU A 48 7.66 5.50 -6.69
CA GLU A 48 8.40 4.86 -5.59
C GLU A 48 8.20 3.34 -5.63
N ILE A 49 6.96 2.87 -5.75
CA ILE A 49 6.65 1.44 -5.89
C ILE A 49 7.35 0.82 -7.12
N SER A 50 7.40 1.56 -8.24
CA SER A 50 8.10 1.14 -9.46
C SER A 50 9.62 1.09 -9.29
N GLN A 51 10.18 1.83 -8.34
CA GLN A 51 11.61 1.80 -8.03
C GLN A 51 11.93 0.71 -7.01
N ASP A 52 11.02 0.42 -6.07
CA ASP A 52 11.20 -0.57 -5.01
C ASP A 52 11.26 -2.02 -5.50
N GLY A 53 10.65 -2.35 -6.65
CA GLY A 53 10.88 -3.67 -7.27
C GLY A 53 12.29 -3.84 -7.86
N LEU A 54 13.19 -2.86 -7.71
CA LEU A 54 14.63 -3.00 -7.93
C LEU A 54 15.38 -3.45 -6.65
N LEU A 55 14.67 -3.64 -5.52
CA LEU A 55 15.26 -4.19 -4.30
C LEU A 55 15.49 -5.71 -4.42
N ARG A 56 16.67 -6.09 -3.94
CA ARG A 56 17.44 -7.32 -4.12
C ARG A 56 16.70 -8.64 -3.81
N PRO A 57 17.15 -9.77 -4.40
CA PRO A 57 16.61 -11.10 -4.14
C PRO A 57 16.98 -11.62 -2.74
N ASP A 58 16.38 -11.11 -1.66
CA ASP A 58 16.34 -11.76 -0.33
C ASP A 58 15.46 -11.10 0.77
N ALA A 59 14.72 -10.02 0.51
CA ALA A 59 13.95 -9.37 1.59
C ALA A 59 12.61 -10.08 1.93
N GLN A 60 12.66 -11.06 2.85
CA GLN A 60 11.47 -11.63 3.50
C GLN A 60 10.86 -10.62 4.49
N ALA A 61 9.70 -10.04 4.17
CA ALA A 61 8.93 -9.25 5.12
C ALA A 61 8.24 -10.16 6.15
N SER A 62 8.66 -10.10 7.42
CA SER A 62 7.94 -10.75 8.52
C SER A 62 6.87 -9.81 9.07
N ALA A 63 5.60 -10.13 8.79
CA ALA A 63 4.46 -9.48 9.42
C ALA A 63 4.30 -10.03 10.85
N ALA A 64 4.90 -9.36 11.83
CA ALA A 64 4.63 -9.63 13.23
C ALA A 64 3.28 -8.99 13.62
N GLY A 65 2.20 -9.79 13.50
CA GLY A 65 0.92 -9.50 14.14
C GLY A 65 1.05 -9.59 15.66
N ALA A 66 1.21 -8.46 16.34
CA ALA A 66 1.07 -8.39 17.79
C ALA A 66 -0.43 -8.28 18.14
N ARG A 67 -0.97 -9.42 18.57
CA ARG A 67 -2.31 -9.59 19.14
C ARG A 67 -2.47 -8.71 20.39
N THR A 68 -3.68 -8.21 20.55
CA THR A 68 -4.30 -7.51 21.70
C THR A 68 -3.89 -8.09 23.06
N PRO A 69 -3.61 -7.28 24.10
CA PRO A 69 -3.62 -7.75 25.48
C PRO A 69 -5.05 -7.63 26.04
N ALA A 70 -5.73 -8.77 26.19
CA ALA A 70 -6.90 -8.90 27.05
C ALA A 70 -6.48 -9.58 28.37
N THR A 71 -6.68 -8.86 29.47
CA THR A 71 -7.03 -9.29 30.84
C THR A 71 -6.43 -10.59 31.39
N GLN A 72 -5.70 -10.53 32.52
CA GLN A 72 -6.23 -10.92 33.85
C GLN A 72 -5.18 -10.71 34.99
N ARG A 73 -5.49 -9.84 35.96
CA ARG A 73 -5.06 -9.99 37.39
C ARG A 73 -5.83 -11.19 37.99
N PRO A 74 -5.40 -11.92 39.04
CA PRO A 74 -4.62 -11.45 40.19
C PRO A 74 -3.59 -12.46 40.78
N VAL A 75 -2.70 -12.01 41.66
CA VAL A 75 -2.19 -12.83 42.76
C VAL A 75 -2.12 -11.93 44.00
N GLY A 76 -2.87 -12.30 45.03
CA GLY A 76 -2.61 -11.85 46.39
C GLY A 76 -1.70 -12.86 47.09
N GLN A 77 -0.82 -12.36 47.94
CA GLN A 77 -0.63 -12.68 49.35
C GLN A 77 -0.02 -11.44 50.01
#